data_AF-A0A5K4ETP1-F1
#
_entry.id   AF-A0A5K4ETP1-F1
#
_cell.length_a   1.000
_cell.length_b   1.000
_cell.length_c   1.000
_cell.angle_alpha   90.00
_cell.angle_beta   90.00
_cell.angle_gamma   90.00
#
_symmetry.space_group_name_H-M   'P 1'
#
loop_
_entity.id
_entity.type
_entity.pdbx_description
1 polymer ?
#
loop_
_entity_poly.entity_id
_entity_poly.type
_entity_poly.pdbx_seq_one_letter_code
_entity_poly.pdbx_strand_id
1 'polypeptide(L)' 'MKYFYQTATYWVHTQGFLVNVGDIVLIEKADPPMAFNTMYKLKKVEFPLGNLTDPVTGLRSEGPEYSIETLRSILNREKC' A
#
# COMPACT_ATOMS: atom_id res chain seq x y z
N MET A 1 -13.21 -25.74 -13.75
CA MET A 1 -11.86 -25.46 -13.20
C MET A 1 -11.98 -24.24 -12.28
N LYS A 2 -11.47 -24.30 -11.05
CA LYS A 2 -11.56 -23.19 -10.06
C LYS A 2 -10.16 -22.75 -9.66
N TYR A 3 -9.98 -21.45 -9.45
CA TYR A 3 -8.73 -20.86 -8.98
C TYR A 3 -8.81 -20.64 -7.46
N PHE A 4 -7.67 -20.83 -6.79
CA PHE A 4 -7.53 -20.65 -5.35
C PHE A 4 -6.31 -19.78 -5.07
N TYR A 5 -6.33 -19.11 -3.92
CA TYR A 5 -5.17 -18.34 -3.46
C TYR A 5 -4.03 -19.28 -3.08
N GLN A 6 -2.84 -19.00 -3.61
CA GLN A 6 -1.59 -19.61 -3.20
C GLN A 6 -0.68 -18.52 -2.66
N THR A 7 -0.14 -18.72 -1.46
CA THR A 7 0.73 -17.75 -0.79
C THR A 7 2.18 -18.25 -0.75
N ALA A 8 3.12 -17.31 -0.70
CA ALA A 8 4.54 -17.57 -0.49
C ALA A 8 5.15 -16.42 0.32
N THR A 9 6.18 -16.73 1.10
CA THR A 9 6.88 -15.75 1.94
C THR A 9 8.22 -15.39 1.30
N TYR A 10 8.50 -14.09 1.22
CA TYR A 10 9.74 -13.57 0.64
C TYR A 10 10.44 -12.64 1.63
N TRP A 11 11.77 -12.74 1.70
CA TRP A 11 12.59 -11.76 2.43
C TRP A 11 12.86 -10.55 1.56
N VAL A 12 12.62 -9.37 2.12
CA VAL A 12 12.67 -8.09 1.42
C VAL A 12 13.52 -7.12 2.23
N HIS A 13 14.47 -6.44 1.57
CA HIS A 13 15.22 -5.37 2.22
C HIS A 13 14.39 -4.08 2.25
N THR A 14 14.21 -3.47 3.42
CA THR A 14 13.31 -2.31 3.60
C THR A 14 13.87 -1.00 3.08
N GLN A 15 15.17 -0.91 2.78
CA GLN A 15 15.83 0.30 2.26
C GLN A 15 15.59 1.58 3.11
N GLY A 16 15.31 1.42 4.40
CA GLY A 16 15.01 2.54 5.30
C GLY A 16 13.56 3.04 5.26
N PHE A 17 12.69 2.44 4.45
CA PHE A 17 11.26 2.72 4.53
C PHE A 17 10.69 2.27 5.89
N LEU A 18 9.84 3.11 6.47
CA LEU A 18 9.00 2.73 7.61
C LEU A 18 7.87 1.83 7.09
N VAL A 19 7.80 0.61 7.59
CA VAL A 19 6.79 -0.39 7.20
C VAL A 19 6.27 -1.08 8.45
N ASN A 20 4.96 -1.33 8.49
CA ASN A 20 4.28 -2.01 9.57
C ASN A 20 3.73 -3.36 9.10
N VAL A 21 3.48 -4.25 10.07
CA VAL A 21 2.77 -5.50 9.80
C VAL A 21 1.34 -5.18 9.36
N GLY A 22 0.94 -5.70 8.20
CA GLY A 22 -0.39 -5.47 7.61
C GLY A 22 -0.42 -4.43 6.49
N ASP A 23 0.67 -3.70 6.25
CA ASP A 23 0.79 -2.84 5.07
C ASP A 23 0.80 -3.67 3.78
N ILE A 24 0.12 -3.18 2.75
CA ILE A 24 0.27 -3.73 1.39
C ILE A 24 1.40 -2.98 0.72
N VAL A 25 2.42 -3.72 0.26
CA VAL A 25 3.67 -3.16 -0.23
C VAL A 25 3.99 -3.62 -1.65
N LEU A 26 4.69 -2.76 -2.38
CA LEU A 26 5.27 -3.08 -3.68
C LEU A 26 6.75 -3.42 -3.51
N ILE A 27 7.13 -4.59 -3.99
CA ILE A 27 8.52 -5.05 -3.98
C ILE A 27 9.05 -5.16 -5.41
N GLU A 28 10.35 -4.97 -5.58
CA GLU A 28 11.03 -5.20 -6.85
C GLU A 28 12.22 -6.15 -6.66
N LYS A 29 12.53 -6.94 -7.69
CA LYS A 29 13.69 -7.83 -7.66
C LYS A 29 14.96 -6.99 -7.54
N ALA A 30 15.83 -7.36 -6.61
CA ALA A 30 17.13 -6.76 -6.46
C ALA A 30 18.12 -7.41 -7.42
N ASP A 31 18.93 -6.58 -8.09
CA ASP A 31 20.04 -7.02 -8.92
C ASP A 31 21.21 -6.05 -8.69
N PRO A 32 22.29 -6.47 -8.01
CA PRO A 32 22.52 -7.81 -7.44
C PRO A 32 21.63 -8.13 -6.21
N PRO A 33 21.57 -9.39 -5.76
CA PRO A 33 20.91 -9.76 -4.51
C PRO A 33 21.44 -8.98 -3.31
N MET A 34 20.54 -8.60 -2.38
CA MET A 34 20.92 -7.82 -1.20
C MET A 34 21.61 -8.69 -0.13
N ALA A 35 21.24 -9.96 -0.04
CA ALA A 35 21.82 -10.99 0.83
C ALA A 35 21.39 -12.39 0.34
N PHE A 36 21.90 -13.47 0.95
CA PHE A 36 21.66 -14.87 0.52
C PHE A 36 20.17 -15.20 0.28
N ASN A 37 19.27 -14.80 1.17
CA ASN A 37 17.82 -15.02 1.02
C ASN A 37 17.05 -13.77 0.59
N THR A 38 17.72 -12.63 0.41
CA THR A 38 17.08 -11.33 0.19
C THR A 38 17.23 -10.90 -1.26
N MET A 39 16.36 -11.47 -2.10
CA MET A 39 16.34 -11.25 -3.55
C MET A 39 15.47 -10.06 -3.98
N TYR A 40 14.77 -9.43 -3.03
CA TYR A 40 13.85 -8.33 -3.28
C TYR A 40 14.16 -7.13 -2.40
N LYS A 41 13.81 -5.95 -2.90
CA LYS A 41 13.87 -4.69 -2.16
C LYS A 41 12.50 -4.02 -2.17
N LEU A 42 12.20 -3.32 -1.08
CA LEU A 42 10.96 -2.59 -0.91
C LEU A 42 10.99 -1.33 -1.78
N LYS A 43 10.04 -1.24 -2.72
CA LYS A 43 9.95 -0.11 -3.64
C LYS A 43 9.04 1.00 -3.10
N LYS A 44 7.91 0.61 -2.51
CA LYS A 44 6.88 1.52 -2.00
C LYS A 44 5.97 0.82 -1.01
N VAL A 45 5.50 1.55 0.01
CA VAL A 45 4.34 1.17 0.81
C VAL A 45 3.10 1.67 0.08
N GLU A 46 2.33 0.75 -0.52
CA GLU A 46 1.23 1.10 -1.42
C GLU A 46 -0.03 1.46 -0.64
N PHE A 47 -0.40 0.63 0.33
CA PHE A 47 -1.54 0.87 1.21
C PHE A 47 -1.11 0.67 2.66
N PRO A 48 -0.77 1.75 3.38
CA PRO A 48 -0.42 1.67 4.79
C PRO A 48 -1.66 1.39 5.64
N LEU A 49 -1.54 0.48 6.60
CA LEU A 49 -2.62 0.12 7.50
C LEU A 49 -3.02 1.32 8.38
N GLY A 50 -4.34 1.59 8.47
CA GLY A 50 -4.90 2.67 9.29
C GLY A 50 -4.75 4.08 8.71
N ASN A 51 -4.04 4.26 7.59
CA ASN A 51 -3.88 5.55 6.92
C ASN A 51 -4.04 5.41 5.40
N LEU A 52 -5.06 4.66 4.98
CA LEU A 52 -5.32 4.38 3.57
C LEU A 52 -5.83 5.63 2.86
N THR A 53 -5.27 5.89 1.68
CA THR A 53 -5.76 6.92 0.76
C THR A 53 -6.30 6.23 -0.47
N ASP A 54 -7.56 6.48 -0.83
CA ASP A 54 -8.15 5.94 -2.05
C ASP A 54 -7.40 6.48 -3.27
N PRO A 55 -6.84 5.62 -4.12
CA PRO A 55 -6.11 6.07 -5.31
C PRO A 55 -7.00 6.73 -6.37
N VAL A 56 -8.31 6.49 -6.36
CA VAL A 56 -9.24 7.09 -7.34
C VAL A 56 -9.56 8.53 -7.00
N THR A 57 -9.87 8.81 -5.73
CA THR A 57 -10.29 10.14 -5.26
C THR A 57 -9.16 10.95 -4.62
N GLY A 58 -8.08 10.30 -4.17
CA GLY A 58 -6.99 10.92 -3.41
C GLY A 58 -7.36 11.25 -1.97
N LEU A 59 -8.45 10.67 -1.45
CA LEU A 59 -9.01 10.99 -0.13
C LEU A 59 -8.70 9.88 0.87
N ARG A 60 -8.58 10.25 2.14
CA ARG A 60 -8.41 9.26 3.22
C ARG A 60 -9.70 8.48 3.41
N SER A 61 -9.59 7.15 3.49
CA SER A 61 -10.72 6.27 3.72
C SER A 61 -10.46 5.29 4.87
N GLU A 62 -11.54 4.85 5.50
CA GLU A 62 -11.56 3.80 6.49
C GLU A 62 -12.35 2.62 5.93
N GLY A 63 -11.63 1.65 5.34
CA GLY A 63 -12.26 0.59 4.57
C GLY A 63 -13.06 1.17 3.38
N PRO A 64 -14.35 0.87 3.26
CA PRO A 64 -15.18 1.39 2.16
C PRO A 64 -15.74 2.80 2.40
N GLU A 65 -15.49 3.41 3.57
CA GLU A 65 -16.13 4.66 3.97
C GLU A 65 -15.18 5.87 3.94
N TYR A 66 -15.74 7.04 3.64
CA TYR A 66 -15.08 8.34 3.77
C TYR A 66 -15.65 9.10 4.96
N SER A 67 -14.81 9.87 5.64
CA SER A 67 -15.28 10.74 6.72
C SER A 67 -16.22 11.83 6.19
N ILE A 68 -17.13 12.32 7.02
CA ILE A 68 -18.07 13.39 6.64
C ILE A 68 -17.30 14.67 6.26
N GLU A 69 -16.22 14.98 6.97
CA GLU A 69 -15.36 16.13 6.67
C GLU A 69 -14.75 16.01 5.27
N THR A 70 -14.31 14.80 4.93
CA THR A 70 -13.72 14.48 3.63
C THR A 70 -14.74 14.69 2.51
N LEU A 71 -15.97 14.18 2.67
CA LEU A 71 -17.06 14.37 1.71
C LEU A 71 -17.47 15.85 1.57
N ARG A 72 -17.50 16.61 2.69
CA ARG A 72 -17.78 18.06 2.67
C ARG A 72 -16.74 18.83 1.87
N SER A 73 -15.47 18.44 1.93
CA SER A 73 -14.40 19.11 1.18
C SER A 73 -14.60 19.01 -0.35
N ILE A 74 -15.15 17.88 -0.83
CA ILE A 74 -15.47 17.66 -2.24
C ILE A 74 -16.64 18.56 -2.67
N LEU A 75 -17.74 18.52 -1.91
CA LEU A 75 -18.94 19.30 -2.19
C LEU A 75 -18.67 20.81 -2.24
N ASN A 76 -17.70 21.29 -1.47
CA ASN A 76 -17.30 22.70 -1.46
C ASN A 76 -16.34 23.06 -2.61
N ARG A 77 -15.56 22.11 -3.14
CA ARG A 77 -14.70 22.32 -4.32
C ARG A 77 -15.51 22.50 -5.60
N GLU A 78 -16.66 21.86 -5.73
CA GLU A 78 -17.52 21.97 -6.92
C GLU A 78 -18.34 23.27 -6.99
N LYS A 79 -18.28 24.12 -5.95
CA LYS A 79 -19.05 25.38 -5.88
C LYS A 79 -18.25 26.63 -6.27
N CYS A 80 -16.99 26.48 -6.69
CA CYS A 80 -16.14 27.57 -7.19
C CYS A 80 -16.03 27.54 -8.71
#